data_AF-A0A843DW49-F1
#
_entry.id   AF-A0A843DW49-F1
#
_cell.length_a   1.000
_cell.length_b   1.000
_cell.length_c   1.000
_cell.angle_alpha   90.00
_cell.angle_beta   90.00
_cell.angle_gamma   90.00
#
_symmetry.space_group_name_H-M   'P 1'
#
loop_
_entity.id
_entity.type
_entity.pdbx_description
1 polymer ?
#
loop_
_entity_poly.entity_id
_entity_poly.type
_entity_poly.pdbx_seq_one_letter_code
_entity_poly.pdbx_strand_id
1 'polypeptide(L)'
;VAGGVNGKKLLKKCGLESMSEGMIRGMTGIIMYLAPSKGMDVITIMSPASSGVPDPASSTAFIEPISKLVPGFKTTPNELLKEAEIIRNQIDMAQKNIEDTSQYIG
;
A
#
# COMPACT_ATOMS: atom_id res chain seq x y z
N VAL A 1 0.89 -9.28 7.34
CA VAL A 1 1.84 -10.03 8.21
C VAL A 1 1.94 -9.33 9.55
N ALA A 2 2.19 -10.03 10.66
CA ALA A 2 2.38 -9.42 11.98
C ALA A 2 3.51 -10.07 12.77
N GLY A 3 4.19 -9.29 13.61
CA GLY A 3 5.25 -9.70 14.52
C GLY A 3 5.03 -9.14 15.93
N GLY A 4 5.72 -9.71 16.91
CA GLY A 4 5.55 -9.38 18.33
C GLY A 4 4.49 -10.24 19.03
N VAL A 5 4.39 -10.10 20.35
CA VAL A 5 3.57 -10.94 21.23
C VAL A 5 2.07 -10.78 20.91
N ASN A 6 1.62 -9.56 20.60
CA ASN A 6 0.22 -9.28 20.27
C ASN A 6 -0.02 -9.10 18.76
N GLY A 7 0.98 -9.30 17.91
CA GLY A 7 0.87 -9.07 16.46
C GLY A 7 -0.32 -9.77 15.80
N LYS A 8 -0.57 -11.06 16.13
CA LYS A 8 -1.73 -11.82 15.61
C LYS A 8 -3.07 -11.23 16.06
N LYS A 9 -3.14 -10.69 17.28
CA LYS A 9 -4.36 -10.04 17.81
C LYS A 9 -4.63 -8.73 17.09
N LEU A 10 -3.58 -7.93 16.84
CA LEU A 10 -3.67 -6.70 16.05
C LEU A 10 -4.14 -6.97 14.63
N LEU A 11 -3.58 -8.00 13.97
CA LEU A 11 -3.99 -8.40 12.63
C LEU A 11 -5.47 -8.77 12.56
N LYS A 12 -5.95 -9.60 13.51
CA LYS A 12 -7.39 -9.93 13.60
C LYS A 12 -8.27 -8.71 13.79
N LYS A 13 -7.84 -7.73 14.58
CA LYS A 13 -8.58 -6.47 14.79
C LYS A 13 -8.77 -5.67 13.50
N CYS A 14 -7.83 -5.79 12.56
CA CYS A 14 -7.91 -5.11 11.26
C CYS A 14 -8.94 -5.76 10.32
N GLY A 15 -9.31 -7.01 10.56
CA GLY A 15 -10.09 -7.82 9.60
C GLY A 15 -9.30 -8.19 8.35
N LEU A 16 -7.96 -8.18 8.42
CA LEU A 16 -7.08 -8.55 7.31
C LEU A 16 -6.63 -10.00 7.43
N GLU A 17 -6.50 -10.66 6.29
CA GLU A 17 -5.92 -11.99 6.21
C GLU A 17 -4.40 -11.95 6.42
N SER A 18 -3.86 -13.04 6.98
CA SER A 18 -2.41 -13.19 7.04
C SER A 18 -1.91 -13.67 5.69
N MET A 19 -0.94 -12.96 5.12
CA MET A 19 -0.08 -13.49 4.07
C MET A 19 0.58 -14.78 4.59
N SER A 20 0.36 -15.87 3.87
CA SER A 20 0.86 -17.21 4.19
C SER A 20 2.31 -17.40 3.75
N GLU A 21 2.62 -16.96 2.52
CA GLU A 21 3.91 -17.15 1.87
C GLU A 21 4.34 -15.88 1.11
N GLY A 22 5.66 -15.69 0.99
CA GLY A 22 6.29 -14.63 0.21
C GLY A 22 7.34 -13.85 0.99
N MET A 23 7.92 -12.83 0.36
CA MET A 23 9.08 -12.10 0.89
C MET A 23 8.81 -10.59 0.95
N ILE A 24 8.97 -10.02 2.15
CA ILE A 24 8.93 -8.57 2.36
C ILE A 24 10.38 -8.08 2.40
N ARG A 25 10.73 -7.17 1.49
CA ARG A 25 12.08 -6.59 1.38
C ARG A 25 12.09 -5.11 1.80
N GLY A 26 13.29 -4.55 1.90
CA GLY A 26 13.50 -3.14 2.23
C GLY A 26 13.20 -2.79 3.68
N MET A 27 12.93 -1.51 3.93
CA MET A 27 12.70 -0.97 5.28
C MET A 27 11.58 -1.69 6.01
N THR A 28 10.50 -2.05 5.31
CA THR A 28 9.37 -2.79 5.89
C THR A 28 9.82 -4.14 6.45
N GLY A 29 10.62 -4.90 5.69
CA GLY A 29 11.15 -6.19 6.15
C GLY A 29 12.12 -6.05 7.33
N ILE A 30 12.98 -5.02 7.29
CA ILE A 30 13.93 -4.73 8.37
C ILE A 30 13.18 -4.38 9.66
N ILE A 31 12.17 -3.51 9.60
CA ILE A 31 11.37 -3.11 10.77
C ILE A 31 10.58 -4.32 11.31
N MET A 32 9.97 -5.11 10.41
CA MET A 32 9.25 -6.33 10.80
C MET A 32 10.15 -7.32 11.55
N TYR A 33 11.43 -7.40 11.20
CA TYR A 33 12.41 -8.25 11.86
C TYR A 33 12.89 -7.66 13.20
N LEU A 34 13.19 -6.36 13.26
CA LEU A 34 13.79 -5.72 14.42
C LEU A 34 12.80 -5.34 15.53
N ALA A 35 11.55 -4.99 15.18
CA ALA A 35 10.58 -4.51 16.17
C ALA A 35 10.25 -5.55 17.27
N PRO A 36 10.02 -6.84 16.96
CA PRO A 36 9.71 -7.82 18.00
C PRO A 36 10.84 -8.02 19.02
N SER A 37 12.11 -7.98 18.60
CA SER A 37 13.25 -8.11 19.52
C SER A 37 13.41 -6.90 20.44
N LYS A 38 12.78 -5.77 20.10
CA LYS A 38 12.67 -4.57 20.94
C LYS A 38 11.40 -4.54 21.79
N GLY A 39 10.64 -5.64 21.83
CA GLY A 39 9.39 -5.73 22.57
C GLY A 39 8.23 -4.95 21.94
N MET A 40 8.34 -4.59 20.66
CA MET A 40 7.31 -3.85 19.93
C MET A 40 6.47 -4.80 19.07
N ASP A 41 5.16 -4.61 19.10
CA ASP A 41 4.24 -5.24 18.16
C ASP A 41 4.26 -4.49 16.83
N VAL A 42 4.31 -5.23 15.73
CA VAL A 42 4.40 -4.66 14.39
C VAL A 42 3.45 -5.39 13.45
N ILE A 43 2.79 -4.64 12.57
CA ILE A 43 1.99 -5.19 11.48
C ILE A 43 2.45 -4.58 10.17
N THR A 44 2.41 -5.38 9.12
CA THR A 44 2.54 -4.90 7.74
C THR A 44 1.24 -5.22 7.00
N ILE A 45 0.63 -4.18 6.47
CA ILE A 45 -0.52 -4.25 5.57
C ILE A 45 0.04 -4.18 4.15
N MET A 46 -0.46 -5.03 3.27
CA MET A 46 -0.07 -5.05 1.87
C MET A 46 -1.35 -5.06 1.04
N SER A 47 -1.38 -4.21 0.02
CA SER A 47 -2.44 -4.17 -0.98
C SER A 47 -1.81 -4.51 -2.33
N PRO A 48 -2.43 -5.36 -3.16
CA PRO A 48 -2.00 -5.53 -4.54
C PRO A 48 -2.00 -4.18 -5.27
N ALA A 49 -0.97 -3.95 -6.07
CA ALA A 49 -0.82 -2.72 -6.85
C ALA A 49 -0.31 -3.06 -8.25
N SER A 50 -0.65 -2.20 -9.21
CA SER A 50 -0.16 -2.34 -10.58
C SER A 50 1.36 -2.18 -10.64
N SER A 51 2.06 -3.12 -11.28
CA SER A 51 3.52 -3.04 -11.43
C SER A 51 3.91 -2.04 -12.52
N GLY A 52 4.95 -1.24 -12.27
CA GLY A 52 5.56 -0.37 -13.29
C GLY A 52 4.96 1.03 -13.41
N VAL A 53 3.85 1.30 -12.71
CA VAL A 53 3.23 2.64 -12.63
C VAL A 53 2.83 2.94 -11.18
N PRO A 54 2.85 4.22 -10.74
CA PRO A 54 2.24 4.60 -9.48
C PRO A 54 0.76 4.20 -9.42
N ASP A 55 0.34 3.57 -8.32
CA ASP A 55 -1.04 3.13 -8.09
C ASP A 55 -1.60 3.70 -6.77
N PRO A 56 -1.99 4.99 -6.74
CA PRO A 56 -2.50 5.62 -5.53
C PRO A 56 -3.84 5.03 -5.06
N ALA A 57 -4.64 4.51 -6.00
CA ALA A 57 -5.93 3.91 -5.70
C ALA A 57 -5.79 2.65 -4.82
N SER A 58 -4.72 1.87 -5.01
CA SER A 58 -4.44 0.70 -4.15
C SER A 58 -4.30 1.06 -2.66
N SER A 59 -3.99 2.33 -2.35
CA SER A 59 -3.84 2.81 -0.98
C SER A 59 -5.17 2.97 -0.23
N THR A 60 -6.30 2.99 -0.94
CA THR A 60 -7.63 3.01 -0.30
C THR A 60 -7.87 1.79 0.59
N ALA A 61 -7.25 0.66 0.26
CA ALA A 61 -7.31 -0.57 1.05
C ALA A 61 -6.70 -0.44 2.46
N PHE A 62 -5.89 0.59 2.73
CA PHE A 62 -5.33 0.85 4.05
C PHE A 62 -6.30 1.59 4.98
N ILE A 63 -7.27 2.32 4.44
CA ILE A 63 -8.14 3.22 5.22
C ILE A 63 -8.96 2.47 6.27
N GLU A 64 -9.66 1.42 5.83
CA GLU A 64 -10.50 0.62 6.74
C GLU A 64 -9.66 -0.08 7.82
N PRO A 65 -8.58 -0.82 7.51
CA PRO A 65 -7.71 -1.41 8.53
C PRO A 65 -7.16 -0.39 9.54
N ILE A 66 -6.68 0.77 9.08
CA ILE A 66 -6.12 1.79 9.97
C ILE A 66 -7.21 2.37 10.88
N SER A 67 -8.43 2.58 10.38
CA SER A 67 -9.56 3.07 11.19
C SER A 67 -9.92 2.14 12.37
N LYS A 68 -9.70 0.83 12.21
CA LYS A 68 -9.93 -0.16 13.28
C LYS A 68 -8.78 -0.19 14.30
N LEU A 69 -7.58 0.21 13.88
CA LEU A 69 -6.39 0.21 14.73
C LEU A 69 -6.25 1.49 15.54
N VAL A 70 -6.44 2.64 14.90
CA VAL A 70 -6.17 3.97 15.44
C VAL A 70 -7.48 4.62 15.88
N PRO A 71 -7.75 4.72 17.20
CA PRO A 71 -8.96 5.35 17.70
C PRO A 71 -9.08 6.79 17.20
N GLY A 72 -10.26 7.17 16.73
CA GLY A 72 -10.51 8.52 16.20
C GLY A 72 -10.07 8.74 14.76
N PHE A 73 -9.35 7.80 14.14
CA PHE A 73 -9.04 7.87 12.71
C PHE A 73 -10.25 7.47 11.87
N LYS A 74 -10.89 8.46 11.24
CA LYS A 74 -11.94 8.26 10.24
C LYS A 74 -11.62 9.16 9.05
N THR A 75 -11.44 8.54 7.89
CA THR A 75 -11.21 9.27 6.64
C THR A 75 -11.95 8.58 5.51
N THR A 76 -12.32 9.35 4.49
CA THR A 76 -12.94 8.84 3.26
C THR A 76 -11.91 8.91 2.12
N PRO A 77 -11.92 7.95 1.19
CA PRO A 77 -10.91 7.89 0.13
C PRO A 77 -11.15 8.86 -1.03
N ASN A 78 -12.14 9.76 -0.95
CA ASN A 78 -12.61 10.53 -2.11
C ASN A 78 -11.51 11.39 -2.76
N GLU A 79 -10.77 12.15 -1.96
CA GLU A 79 -9.66 12.98 -2.49
C GLU A 79 -8.51 12.13 -3.01
N LEU A 80 -8.20 11.01 -2.35
CA LEU A 80 -7.19 10.06 -2.80
C LEU A 80 -7.54 9.45 -4.16
N LEU A 81 -8.81 9.08 -4.37
CA LEU A 81 -9.29 8.53 -5.64
C LEU A 81 -9.25 9.59 -6.76
N LYS A 82 -9.62 10.83 -6.45
CA LYS A 82 -9.53 11.94 -7.39
C LYS A 82 -8.08 12.21 -7.82
N GLU A 83 -7.14 12.20 -6.87
CA GLU A 83 -5.71 12.36 -7.18
C GLU A 83 -5.17 11.17 -7.98
N ALA A 84 -5.62 9.96 -7.68
CA ALA A 84 -5.27 8.76 -8.46
C ALA A 84 -5.69 8.89 -9.93
N GLU A 85 -6.87 9.43 -10.21
CA GLU A 85 -7.36 9.69 -11.57
C GLU A 85 -6.50 10.73 -12.30
N ILE A 86 -6.12 11.81 -11.61
CA ILE A 86 -5.23 12.84 -12.17
C ILE A 86 -3.88 12.24 -12.57
N ILE A 87 -3.26 11.45 -11.67
CA ILE A 87 -1.96 10.80 -11.93
C ILE A 87 -2.09 9.83 -13.12
N ARG A 88 -3.18 9.07 -13.19
CA ARG A 88 -3.42 8.13 -14.30
C ARG A 88 -3.51 8.85 -15.63
N ASN A 89 -4.30 9.92 -15.70
CA ASN A 89 -4.44 10.73 -16.90
C ASN A 89 -3.10 11.34 -17.35
N GLN A 90 -2.26 11.78 -16.40
CA GLN A 90 -0.92 12.29 -16.71
C GLN A 90 0.01 11.21 -17.30
N ILE A 91 -0.04 9.99 -16.76
CA ILE A 91 0.72 8.85 -17.27
C ILE A 91 0.26 8.49 -18.69
N ASP A 92 -1.06 8.39 -18.92
CA ASP A 92 -1.64 8.05 -20.21
C ASP A 92 -1.29 9.10 -21.28
N MET A 93 -1.34 10.40 -20.94
CA MET A 93 -0.90 11.48 -21.83
C MET A 93 0.58 11.40 -22.16
N ALA A 94 1.44 11.13 -21.18
CA ALA A 94 2.87 11.01 -21.40
C ALA A 94 3.20 9.81 -22.32
N GLN A 95 2.53 8.68 -22.13
CA GLN A 95 2.69 7.50 -22.98
C GLN A 95 2.26 7.77 -24.42
N LYS A 96 1.09 8.38 -24.61
CA LYS A 96 0.59 8.74 -25.95
C LYS A 96 1.55 9.68 -26.68
N ASN A 97 2.07 10.69 -26.00
CA ASN A 97 3.03 11.63 -26.60
C ASN A 97 4.33 10.94 -27.05
N ILE A 98 4.80 9.93 -26.32
CA ILE A 98 5.98 9.14 -26.69
C ILE A 98 5.70 8.32 -27.96
N GLU A 99 4.53 7.67 -28.03
CA GLU A 99 4.10 6.90 -29.21
C GLU A 99 3.98 7.78 -30.45
N ASP A 100 3.28 8.91 -30.33
CA ASP A 100 3.12 9.88 -31.41
C ASP A 100 4.48 10.39 -31.89
N THR A 101 5.37 10.76 -30.97
CA THR A 101 6.72 11.23 -31.32
C THR A 101 7.52 10.13 -32.04
N SER A 102 7.45 8.87 -31.59
CA SER A 102 8.14 7.76 -32.24
C SER A 102 7.66 7.47 -33.66
N GLN A 103 6.42 7.84 -34.03
CA GLN A 103 5.93 7.73 -35.41
C GLN A 103 6.51 8.78 -36.36
N TYR A 104 6.98 9.93 -35.86
CA TYR A 104 7.54 10.99 -36.70
C TYR A 104 9.07 10.90 -36.88
N ILE A 105 9.76 10.12 -36.05
CA ILE A 105 11.23 9.93 -36.12
C ILE A 105 11.60 8.53 -36.65
N GLY A 106 10.61 7.70 -36.98
CA GLY A 106 10.77 6.36 -37.56
C GLY A 106 10.69 6.34 -39.08
#